data_AF-A0A3D1UPH3-F1
#
_entry.id   AF-A0A3D1UPH3-F1
#
_cell.length_a   1.000
_cell.length_b   1.000
_cell.length_c   1.000
_cell.angle_alpha   90.00
_cell.angle_beta   90.00
_cell.angle_gamma   90.00
#
_symmetry.space_group_name_H-M   'P 1'
#
loop_
_entity.id
_entity.type
_entity.pdbx_description
1 polymer ?
#
loop_
_entity_poly.entity_id
_entity_poly.type
_entity_poly.pdbx_seq_one_letter_code
_entity_poly.pdbx_strand_id
1 'polypeptide(L)'
;MNKTLMIFLSAVLLLGAAAMTAQEAPQKSNVPAEDMPPGPPPMPRMKSPHDYFMEKLTPAERDEITKLIREKKFPELKTRMHELFMKYRPEEDKRVSTLSEKYLAARTEEEKAQIRKELEAAIRIQFAKRMEFTKRNISDAEEQLKTAEKRLKRLKEHYERNQKKSEEIIQMRLKWMCTPKSERRKLRPPRDGRKGPPPQERFEKQK
;
A
#
# COMPACT_ATOMS: atom_id res chain seq x y z
N MET A 1 12.45 30.68 -23.02
CA MET A 1 12.64 30.87 -21.56
C MET A 1 11.62 30.04 -20.80
N ASN A 2 11.96 29.67 -19.56
CA ASN A 2 11.20 28.88 -18.57
C ASN A 2 11.53 27.37 -18.53
N LYS A 3 12.80 27.07 -18.22
CA LYS A 3 13.30 25.74 -17.84
C LYS A 3 13.00 25.35 -16.37
N THR A 4 12.25 26.16 -15.63
CA THR A 4 12.00 25.97 -14.18
C THR A 4 10.72 25.18 -13.84
N LEU A 5 9.88 24.84 -14.83
CA LEU A 5 8.65 24.05 -14.62
C LEU A 5 8.84 22.55 -14.88
N MET A 6 10.09 22.07 -14.89
CA MET A 6 10.51 20.69 -15.20
C MET A 6 11.19 20.00 -14.00
N ILE A 7 10.94 20.47 -12.77
CA ILE A 7 11.55 19.89 -11.56
C ILE A 7 10.56 19.00 -10.78
N PHE A 8 9.25 19.09 -11.03
CA PHE A 8 8.27 18.24 -10.34
C PHE A 8 7.94 16.90 -11.04
N LEU A 9 8.53 16.63 -12.22
CA LEU A 9 8.29 15.39 -12.97
C LEU A 9 9.53 14.48 -13.13
N SER A 10 10.73 14.92 -12.71
CA SER A 10 11.99 14.21 -13.00
C SER A 10 12.58 13.41 -11.82
N ALA A 11 12.04 13.54 -10.60
CA ALA A 11 12.59 12.84 -9.43
C ALA A 11 12.00 11.44 -9.16
N VAL A 12 11.05 10.96 -9.96
CA VAL A 12 10.36 9.66 -9.73
C VAL A 12 10.93 8.52 -10.57
N LEU A 13 11.91 8.77 -11.45
CA LEU A 13 12.33 7.81 -12.48
C LEU A 13 13.79 7.35 -12.42
N LEU A 14 14.46 7.45 -11.27
CA LEU A 14 15.88 7.10 -11.14
C LEU A 14 16.23 6.30 -9.87
N LEU A 15 15.41 5.31 -9.50
CA LEU A 15 15.87 4.24 -8.60
C LEU A 15 15.17 2.92 -8.99
N GLY A 16 15.68 2.28 -10.04
CA GLY A 16 15.12 1.04 -10.55
C GLY A 16 16.03 0.34 -11.56
N ALA A 17 17.35 0.51 -11.44
CA ALA A 17 18.33 -0.29 -12.16
C ALA A 17 19.12 -1.13 -11.15
N ALA A 18 18.49 -2.18 -10.64
CA ALA A 18 19.19 -3.35 -10.13
C ALA A 18 18.85 -4.48 -11.09
N ALA A 19 19.86 -4.89 -11.85
CA ALA A 19 19.80 -5.92 -12.85
C ALA A 19 19.11 -7.18 -12.31
N MET A 20 18.14 -7.67 -13.08
CA MET A 20 17.62 -9.01 -12.92
C MET A 20 18.73 -9.98 -13.34
N THR A 21 19.40 -10.60 -12.38
CA THR A 21 19.92 -11.94 -12.62
C THR A 21 18.72 -12.87 -12.60
N ALA A 22 18.37 -13.36 -13.79
CA ALA A 22 17.42 -14.44 -13.98
C ALA A 22 17.89 -15.64 -13.16
N GLN A 23 17.10 -16.01 -12.14
CA GLN A 23 17.13 -17.34 -11.58
C GLN A 23 15.71 -17.89 -11.80
N GLU A 24 15.63 -18.85 -12.71
CA GLU A 24 14.41 -19.57 -13.05
C GLU A 24 13.67 -19.98 -11.77
N ALA A 25 12.44 -19.49 -11.62
CA ALA A 25 11.55 -19.98 -10.58
C ALA A 25 11.19 -21.43 -10.91
N PRO A 26 11.44 -22.41 -10.02
CA PRO A 26 11.07 -23.79 -10.30
C PRO A 26 9.55 -23.91 -10.33
N GLN A 27 9.09 -24.71 -11.29
CA GLN A 27 7.71 -25.07 -11.56
C GLN A 27 6.96 -25.45 -10.28
N LYS A 28 5.67 -25.08 -10.24
CA LYS A 28 4.71 -25.46 -9.20
C LYS A 28 4.65 -27.00 -9.08
N SER A 29 5.37 -27.54 -8.11
CA SER A 29 5.17 -28.91 -7.66
C SER A 29 3.92 -28.96 -6.77
N ASN A 30 2.96 -29.80 -7.15
CA ASN A 30 1.77 -30.11 -6.34
C ASN A 30 2.17 -31.02 -5.17
N VAL A 31 2.96 -30.51 -4.23
CA VAL A 31 3.22 -31.18 -2.95
C VAL A 31 2.09 -30.77 -1.99
N PRO A 32 1.46 -31.68 -1.23
CA PRO A 32 0.47 -31.30 -0.23
C PRO A 32 1.13 -30.36 0.76
N ALA A 33 0.52 -29.21 1.03
CA ALA A 33 1.00 -28.23 2.00
C ALA A 33 1.20 -28.90 3.37
N GLU A 34 2.44 -29.30 3.67
CA GLU A 34 2.87 -29.58 5.03
C GLU A 34 2.72 -28.30 5.84
N ASP A 35 2.39 -28.47 7.13
CA ASP A 35 1.96 -27.47 8.11
C ASP A 35 2.96 -26.29 8.29
N MET A 36 3.21 -25.48 7.25
CA MET A 36 3.74 -24.14 7.42
C MET A 36 2.66 -23.29 8.10
N PRO A 37 3.00 -22.54 9.16
CA PRO A 37 2.10 -21.52 9.67
C PRO A 37 1.70 -20.62 8.48
N PRO A 38 0.43 -20.18 8.39
CA PRO A 38 -0.03 -19.38 7.28
C PRO A 38 0.98 -18.28 7.01
N GLY A 39 1.52 -18.28 5.79
CA GLY A 39 2.47 -17.29 5.33
C GLY A 39 1.93 -15.90 5.64
N PRO A 40 2.81 -14.91 5.85
CA PRO A 40 2.36 -13.63 6.34
C PRO A 40 1.17 -13.06 5.55
N PRO A 41 0.01 -12.73 6.19
CA PRO A 41 -0.93 -11.85 5.52
C PRO A 41 -0.16 -10.60 5.07
N PRO A 42 -0.39 -10.13 3.84
CA PRO A 42 0.28 -8.95 3.31
C PRO A 42 0.10 -7.82 4.31
N MET A 43 1.20 -7.13 4.62
CA MET A 43 1.11 -5.90 5.42
C MET A 43 0.15 -4.95 4.72
N PRO A 44 -0.77 -4.27 5.44
CA PRO A 44 -1.55 -3.19 4.87
C PRO A 44 -0.57 -2.22 4.20
N ARG A 45 -0.66 -2.03 2.88
CA ARG A 45 0.18 -1.05 2.20
C ARG A 45 -0.19 0.32 2.73
N MET A 46 0.83 1.08 3.12
CA MET A 46 0.69 2.49 3.43
C MET A 46 0.08 3.18 2.20
N LYS A 47 -1.10 3.78 2.36
CA LYS A 47 -1.82 4.39 1.23
C LYS A 47 -0.98 5.54 0.69
N SER A 48 -0.61 5.45 -0.58
CA SER A 48 0.05 6.54 -1.27
C SER A 48 -0.95 7.69 -1.52
N PRO A 49 -0.48 8.93 -1.72
CA PRO A 49 -1.35 10.04 -2.16
C PRO A 49 -2.16 9.69 -3.41
N HIS A 50 -1.62 8.85 -4.28
CA HIS A 50 -2.32 8.32 -5.46
C HIS A 50 -3.49 7.40 -5.07
N ASP A 51 -3.34 6.56 -4.05
CA ASP A 51 -4.43 5.68 -3.58
C ASP A 51 -5.58 6.51 -2.99
N TYR A 52 -5.27 7.56 -2.23
CA TYR A 52 -6.26 8.51 -1.73
C TYR A 52 -7.00 9.24 -2.84
N PHE A 53 -6.35 9.51 -3.97
CA PHE A 53 -7.00 10.09 -5.15
C PHE A 53 -7.91 9.07 -5.83
N MET A 54 -7.43 7.84 -6.05
CA MET A 54 -8.22 6.77 -6.66
C MET A 54 -9.48 6.45 -5.85
N GLU A 55 -9.43 6.57 -4.53
CA GLU A 55 -10.60 6.41 -3.65
C GLU A 55 -11.73 7.41 -3.92
N LYS A 56 -11.43 8.60 -4.46
CA LYS A 56 -12.44 9.63 -4.78
C LYS A 56 -13.15 9.39 -6.10
N LEU A 57 -12.57 8.55 -6.96
CA LEU A 57 -13.13 8.24 -8.27
C LEU A 57 -14.37 7.37 -8.16
N THR A 58 -15.31 7.59 -9.06
CA THR A 58 -16.48 6.72 -9.24
C THR A 58 -16.08 5.35 -9.81
N PRO A 59 -16.90 4.29 -9.64
CA PRO A 59 -16.60 2.97 -10.20
C PRO A 59 -16.37 3.01 -11.72
N ALA A 60 -17.20 3.77 -12.45
CA ALA A 60 -17.06 3.92 -13.90
C ALA A 60 -15.72 4.56 -14.31
N GLU A 61 -15.27 5.61 -13.61
CA GLU A 61 -13.99 6.26 -13.89
C GLU A 61 -12.80 5.34 -13.59
N ARG A 62 -12.90 4.50 -12.54
CA ARG A 62 -11.88 3.47 -12.25
C ARG A 62 -11.83 2.39 -13.31
N ASP A 63 -12.98 1.97 -13.83
CA ASP A 63 -13.06 0.98 -14.90
C ASP A 63 -12.48 1.52 -16.21
N GLU A 64 -12.74 2.79 -16.54
CA GLU A 64 -12.09 3.48 -17.67
C GLU A 64 -10.56 3.49 -17.54
N ILE A 65 -10.04 3.90 -16.38
CA ILE A 65 -8.59 3.87 -16.11
C ILE A 65 -8.02 2.45 -16.25
N THR A 66 -8.70 1.46 -15.68
CA THR A 66 -8.27 0.06 -15.71
C THR A 66 -8.25 -0.48 -17.14
N LYS A 67 -9.24 -0.09 -17.94
CA LYS A 67 -9.32 -0.44 -19.36
C LYS A 67 -8.15 0.18 -20.14
N LEU A 68 -7.85 1.47 -19.93
CA LEU A 68 -6.73 2.15 -20.58
C LEU A 68 -5.37 1.54 -20.21
N ILE A 69 -5.20 1.11 -18.95
CA ILE A 69 -4.00 0.39 -18.50
C ILE A 69 -3.88 -0.96 -19.18
N ARG A 70 -4.98 -1.74 -19.25
CA ARG A 70 -5.01 -3.06 -19.88
C ARG A 70 -4.70 -2.97 -21.38
N GLU A 71 -5.24 -1.95 -22.04
CA GLU A 71 -5.02 -1.67 -23.47
C GLU A 71 -3.67 -1.00 -23.75
N LYS A 72 -2.86 -0.70 -22.72
CA LYS A 72 -1.56 -0.02 -22.81
C LYS A 72 -1.61 1.34 -23.51
N LYS A 73 -2.75 2.04 -23.46
CA LYS A 73 -2.96 3.36 -24.06
C LYS A 73 -2.48 4.47 -23.12
N PHE A 74 -1.17 4.50 -22.86
CA PHE A 74 -0.58 5.44 -21.90
C PHE A 74 -0.79 6.94 -22.19
N PRO A 75 -0.80 7.42 -23.46
CA PRO A 75 -1.07 8.83 -23.74
C PRO A 75 -2.50 9.23 -23.34
N GLU A 76 -3.49 8.42 -23.70
CA GLU A 76 -4.90 8.63 -23.33
C GLU A 76 -5.10 8.51 -21.82
N LEU A 77 -4.45 7.53 -21.19
CA LEU A 77 -4.43 7.39 -19.74
C LEU A 77 -3.89 8.64 -19.06
N LYS A 78 -2.80 9.22 -19.56
CA LYS A 78 -2.21 10.44 -18.99
C LYS A 78 -3.20 11.61 -19.08
N THR A 79 -3.85 11.80 -20.23
CA THR A 79 -4.86 12.85 -20.41
C THR A 79 -6.04 12.64 -19.49
N ARG A 80 -6.58 11.42 -19.43
CA ARG A 80 -7.73 11.08 -18.60
C ARG A 80 -7.42 11.25 -17.12
N MET A 81 -6.25 10.80 -16.67
CA MET A 81 -5.78 11.02 -15.30
C MET A 81 -5.67 12.51 -14.99
N HIS A 82 -5.12 13.31 -15.90
CA HIS A 82 -5.01 14.76 -15.71
C HIS A 82 -6.38 15.44 -15.55
N GLU A 83 -7.36 15.09 -16.40
CA GLU A 83 -8.74 15.58 -16.30
C GLU A 83 -9.37 15.25 -14.94
N LEU A 84 -9.23 13.99 -14.52
CA LEU A 84 -9.76 13.55 -13.23
C LEU A 84 -9.05 14.24 -12.06
N PHE A 85 -7.74 14.46 -12.15
CA PHE A 85 -7.01 15.25 -11.17
C PHE A 85 -7.53 16.68 -11.08
N MET A 86 -7.85 17.32 -12.22
CA MET A 86 -8.41 18.67 -12.23
C MET A 86 -9.84 18.71 -11.69
N LYS A 87 -10.65 17.68 -12.00
CA LYS A 87 -12.03 17.54 -11.49
C LYS A 87 -12.05 17.41 -9.97
N TYR A 88 -11.24 16.52 -9.41
CA TYR A 88 -11.17 16.23 -7.97
C TYR A 88 -10.12 17.06 -7.22
N ARG A 89 -9.60 18.10 -7.88
CA ARG A 89 -8.64 19.02 -7.29
C ARG A 89 -9.24 19.69 -6.04
N PRO A 90 -8.50 19.76 -4.92
CA PRO A 90 -8.96 20.48 -3.73
C PRO A 90 -9.30 21.95 -4.05
N GLU A 91 -10.34 22.48 -3.41
CA GLU A 91 -10.77 23.87 -3.60
C GLU A 91 -9.68 24.87 -3.23
N GLU A 92 -8.82 24.53 -2.28
CA GLU A 92 -7.67 25.37 -1.89
C GLU A 92 -6.69 25.53 -3.06
N ASP A 93 -6.42 24.45 -3.79
CA ASP A 93 -5.52 24.48 -4.92
C ASP A 93 -6.13 25.25 -6.10
N LYS A 94 -7.45 25.12 -6.31
CA LYS A 94 -8.19 25.95 -7.29
C LYS A 94 -8.09 27.42 -6.91
N ARG A 95 -8.24 27.76 -5.62
CA ARG A 95 -8.12 29.14 -5.12
C ARG A 95 -6.72 29.71 -5.35
N VAL A 96 -5.66 28.94 -5.10
CA VAL A 96 -4.28 29.41 -5.36
C VAL A 96 -4.05 29.64 -6.86
N SER A 97 -4.53 28.75 -7.73
CA SER A 97 -4.43 28.97 -9.19
C SER A 97 -5.17 30.21 -9.65
N THR A 98 -6.41 30.42 -9.19
CA THR A 98 -7.19 31.61 -9.57
C THR A 98 -6.58 32.90 -9.04
N LEU A 99 -6.05 32.92 -7.81
CA LEU A 99 -5.31 34.07 -7.28
C LEU A 99 -4.01 34.33 -8.06
N SER A 100 -3.31 33.28 -8.48
CA SER A 100 -2.12 33.41 -9.34
C SER A 100 -2.46 34.02 -10.69
N GLU A 101 -3.56 33.59 -11.32
CA GLU A 101 -4.02 34.16 -12.59
C GLU A 101 -4.41 35.62 -12.44
N LYS A 102 -5.17 35.96 -11.39
CA LYS A 102 -5.53 37.35 -11.06
C LYS A 102 -4.29 38.21 -10.84
N TYR A 103 -3.29 37.69 -10.13
CA TYR A 103 -2.03 38.41 -9.89
C TYR A 103 -1.29 38.73 -11.20
N LEU A 104 -1.26 37.78 -12.14
CA LEU A 104 -0.62 37.96 -13.45
C LEU A 104 -1.40 38.90 -14.37
N ALA A 105 -2.73 38.93 -14.26
CA ALA A 105 -3.60 39.82 -15.01
C ALA A 105 -3.65 41.25 -14.45
N ALA A 106 -3.34 41.45 -13.17
CA ALA A 106 -3.37 42.74 -12.49
C ALA A 106 -2.37 43.73 -13.12
N ARG A 107 -2.81 44.98 -13.33
CA ARG A 107 -2.00 46.02 -13.99
C ARG A 107 -1.37 47.00 -13.01
N THR A 108 -1.93 47.13 -11.81
CA THR A 108 -1.47 48.08 -10.79
C THR A 108 -0.65 47.38 -9.69
N GLU A 109 0.27 48.12 -9.09
CA GLU A 109 1.11 47.65 -7.97
C GLU A 109 0.27 47.37 -6.71
N GLU A 110 -0.77 48.17 -6.47
CA GLU A 110 -1.64 48.04 -5.30
C GLU A 110 -2.52 46.78 -5.36
N GLU A 111 -3.12 46.47 -6.53
CA GLU A 111 -3.84 45.21 -6.75
C GLU A 111 -2.90 44.01 -6.58
N LYS A 112 -1.69 44.09 -7.13
CA LYS A 112 -0.67 43.06 -6.98
C LYS A 112 -0.30 42.83 -5.51
N ALA A 113 -0.17 43.88 -4.72
CA ALA A 113 0.15 43.78 -3.30
C ALA A 113 -0.99 43.13 -2.49
N GLN A 114 -2.25 43.46 -2.78
CA GLN A 114 -3.41 42.84 -2.15
C GLN A 114 -3.51 41.35 -2.51
N ILE A 115 -3.39 41.01 -3.80
CA ILE A 115 -3.46 39.63 -4.26
C ILE A 115 -2.30 38.80 -3.70
N ARG A 116 -1.09 39.38 -3.55
CA ARG A 116 0.04 38.70 -2.90
C ARG A 116 -0.26 38.30 -1.46
N LYS A 117 -0.90 39.18 -0.67
CA LYS A 117 -1.28 38.86 0.71
C LYS A 117 -2.30 37.72 0.76
N GLU A 118 -3.30 37.73 -0.13
CA GLU A 118 -4.29 36.64 -0.22
C GLU A 118 -3.66 35.32 -0.68
N LEU A 119 -2.73 35.40 -1.64
CA LEU A 119 -1.99 34.24 -2.15
C LEU A 119 -1.12 33.62 -1.05
N GLU A 120 -0.41 34.45 -0.28
CA GLU A 120 0.40 34.00 0.85
C GLU A 120 -0.46 33.28 1.90
N ALA A 121 -1.62 33.85 2.26
CA ALA A 121 -2.56 33.21 3.18
C ALA A 121 -3.05 31.86 2.65
N ALA A 122 -3.41 31.78 1.36
CA ALA A 122 -3.84 30.54 0.73
C ALA A 122 -2.74 29.47 0.69
N ILE A 123 -1.49 29.86 0.39
CA ILE A 123 -0.33 28.96 0.41
C ILE A 123 -0.04 28.44 1.82
N ARG A 124 -0.14 29.28 2.84
CA ARG A 124 0.03 28.85 4.25
C ARG A 124 -0.99 27.77 4.63
N ILE A 125 -2.25 27.91 4.18
CA ILE A 125 -3.29 26.90 4.42
C ILE A 125 -2.95 25.58 3.71
N GLN A 126 -2.54 25.62 2.45
CA GLN A 126 -2.09 24.41 1.73
C GLN A 126 -0.94 23.71 2.44
N PHE A 127 0.06 24.49 2.87
CA PHE A 127 1.22 23.96 3.58
C PHE A 127 0.82 23.30 4.90
N ALA A 128 -0.03 23.95 5.71
CA ALA A 128 -0.53 23.40 6.96
C ALA A 128 -1.27 22.06 6.75
N LYS A 129 -2.13 21.96 5.72
CA LYS A 129 -2.81 20.70 5.38
C LYS A 129 -1.84 19.60 4.98
N ARG A 130 -0.79 19.92 4.22
CA ARG A 130 0.25 18.95 3.85
C ARG A 130 1.04 18.46 5.06
N MET A 131 1.32 19.35 6.01
CA MET A 131 1.98 18.99 7.27
C MET A 131 1.10 18.07 8.13
N GLU A 132 -0.19 18.36 8.26
CA GLU A 132 -1.16 17.50 8.94
C GLU A 132 -1.26 16.12 8.29
N PHE A 133 -1.32 16.05 6.95
CA PHE A 133 -1.30 14.77 6.24
C PHE A 133 -0.02 13.98 6.51
N THR A 134 1.13 14.64 6.48
CA THR A 134 2.43 14.01 6.76
C THR A 134 2.47 13.47 8.20
N LYS A 135 1.98 14.25 9.17
CA LYS A 135 1.88 13.84 10.57
C LYS A 135 1.01 12.58 10.76
N ARG A 136 -0.14 12.51 10.08
CA ARG A 136 -1.01 11.32 10.11
C ARG A 136 -0.31 10.10 9.53
N ASN A 137 0.34 10.25 8.37
CA ASN A 137 1.09 9.16 7.75
C ASN A 137 2.24 8.66 8.64
N ILE A 138 2.93 9.55 9.35
CA ILE A 138 3.96 9.17 10.32
C ILE A 138 3.33 8.30 11.42
N SER A 139 2.20 8.74 12.01
CA SER A 139 1.47 7.99 13.03
C SER A 139 1.07 6.59 12.53
N ASP A 140 0.49 6.50 11.33
CA ASP A 140 0.08 5.23 10.74
C ASP A 140 1.28 4.29 10.52
N ALA A 141 2.41 4.84 10.07
CA ALA A 141 3.64 4.09 9.89
C ALA A 141 4.21 3.57 11.23
N GLU A 142 4.17 4.39 12.28
CA GLU A 142 4.59 3.99 13.63
C GLU A 142 3.75 2.85 14.20
N GLU A 143 2.43 2.87 13.98
CA GLU A 143 1.54 1.76 14.37
C GLU A 143 1.86 0.47 13.61
N GLN A 144 2.15 0.58 12.31
CA GLN A 144 2.57 -0.55 11.49
C GLN A 144 3.91 -1.12 11.97
N LEU A 145 4.87 -0.27 12.32
CA LEU A 145 6.16 -0.68 12.88
C LEU A 145 5.97 -1.44 14.20
N LYS A 146 5.18 -0.91 15.14
CA LYS A 146 4.86 -1.61 16.40
C LYS A 146 4.24 -2.98 16.16
N THR A 147 3.38 -3.09 15.15
CA THR A 147 2.75 -4.36 14.77
C THR A 147 3.77 -5.33 14.16
N ALA A 148 4.66 -4.84 13.30
CA ALA A 148 5.75 -5.61 12.72
C ALA A 148 6.73 -6.12 13.78
N GLU A 149 7.07 -5.30 14.77
CA GLU A 149 7.93 -5.67 15.91
C GLU A 149 7.31 -6.80 16.75
N LYS A 150 6.03 -6.65 17.15
CA LYS A 150 5.29 -7.72 17.86
C LYS A 150 5.25 -9.01 17.07
N ARG A 151 5.21 -8.92 15.75
CA ARG A 151 5.22 -10.08 14.86
C ARG A 151 6.61 -10.73 14.78
N LEU A 152 7.66 -9.92 14.64
CA LEU A 152 9.04 -10.40 14.66
C LEU A 152 9.37 -11.11 15.97
N LYS A 153 8.93 -10.56 17.10
CA LYS A 153 9.09 -11.19 18.43
C LYS A 153 8.45 -12.58 18.46
N ARG A 154 7.20 -12.71 18.00
CA ARG A 154 6.50 -14.01 17.93
C ARG A 154 7.20 -15.02 17.01
N LEU A 155 7.81 -14.57 15.92
CA LEU A 155 8.59 -15.43 15.03
C LEU A 155 9.87 -15.92 15.71
N LYS A 156 10.59 -15.05 16.41
CA LYS A 156 11.77 -15.42 17.20
C LYS A 156 11.42 -16.44 18.29
N GLU A 157 10.37 -16.18 19.07
CA GLU A 157 9.89 -17.11 20.10
C GLU A 157 9.48 -18.47 19.52
N HIS A 158 8.87 -18.48 18.32
CA HIS A 158 8.53 -19.73 17.65
C HIS A 158 9.77 -20.49 17.18
N TYR A 159 10.74 -19.79 16.58
CA TYR A 159 12.01 -20.36 16.16
C TYR A 159 12.76 -20.98 17.35
N GLU A 160 12.91 -20.24 18.44
CA GLU A 160 13.60 -20.75 19.64
C GLU A 160 12.89 -21.96 20.26
N ARG A 161 11.55 -21.97 20.30
CA ARG A 161 10.79 -23.13 20.77
C ARG A 161 11.01 -24.34 19.87
N ASN A 162 10.98 -24.16 18.56
CA ASN A 162 11.21 -25.26 17.61
C ASN A 162 12.66 -25.76 17.69
N GLN A 163 13.62 -24.87 17.87
CA GLN A 163 15.03 -25.23 18.03
C GLN A 163 15.23 -26.09 19.29
N LYS A 164 14.65 -25.68 20.43
CA LYS A 164 14.71 -26.43 21.70
C LYS A 164 14.01 -27.80 21.62
N LYS A 165 12.93 -27.91 20.85
CA LYS A 165 12.15 -29.14 20.66
C LYS A 165 12.46 -29.87 19.35
N SER A 166 13.57 -29.56 18.71
CA SER A 166 13.88 -30.02 17.35
C SER A 166 13.84 -31.54 17.24
N GLU A 167 14.50 -32.24 18.16
CA GLU A 167 14.53 -33.71 18.19
C GLU A 167 13.14 -34.33 18.42
N GLU A 168 12.36 -33.78 19.37
CA GLU A 168 10.98 -34.23 19.63
C GLU A 168 10.08 -34.05 18.40
N ILE A 169 10.22 -32.90 17.71
CA ILE A 169 9.50 -32.60 16.47
C ILE A 169 9.90 -33.59 15.37
N ILE A 170 11.20 -33.88 15.22
CA ILE A 170 11.71 -34.83 14.23
C ILE A 170 11.18 -36.24 14.52
N GLN A 171 11.26 -36.70 15.76
CA GLN A 171 10.77 -38.03 16.15
C GLN A 171 9.25 -38.17 15.95
N MET A 172 8.48 -37.14 16.30
CA MET A 172 7.04 -37.09 16.01
C MET A 172 6.77 -37.13 14.51
N ARG A 173 7.55 -36.41 13.70
CA ARG A 173 7.42 -36.43 12.24
C ARG A 173 7.77 -37.80 11.65
N LEU A 174 8.85 -38.42 12.12
CA LEU A 174 9.25 -39.77 11.73
C LEU A 174 8.15 -40.79 12.07
N LYS A 175 7.63 -40.78 13.29
CA LYS A 175 6.52 -41.64 13.72
C LYS A 175 5.30 -41.46 12.81
N TRP A 176 4.95 -40.21 12.49
CA TRP A 176 3.82 -39.90 11.61
C TRP A 176 4.03 -40.40 10.18
N MET A 177 5.24 -40.24 9.63
CA MET A 177 5.58 -40.68 8.27
C MET A 177 5.63 -42.20 8.15
N CYS A 178 6.13 -42.89 9.17
CA CYS A 178 6.18 -44.35 9.25
C CYS A 178 4.81 -44.98 9.57
N THR A 179 3.79 -44.20 9.91
CA THR A 179 2.42 -44.70 10.12
C THR A 179 1.65 -44.74 8.78
N PRO A 180 0.87 -45.81 8.50
CA PRO A 180 -0.01 -45.86 7.33
C PRO A 180 -0.95 -44.65 7.23
N LYS A 181 -1.18 -44.17 6.00
CA LYS A 181 -1.91 -42.92 5.73
C LYS A 181 -3.35 -42.90 6.29
N SER A 182 -3.97 -44.07 6.39
CA SER A 182 -5.30 -44.29 7.00
C SER A 182 -5.32 -43.96 8.51
N GLU A 183 -4.20 -44.11 9.20
CA GLU A 183 -4.10 -44.00 10.67
C GLU A 183 -3.44 -42.69 11.14
N ARG A 184 -2.74 -41.99 10.24
CA ARG A 184 -2.10 -40.69 10.49
C ARG A 184 -3.01 -39.61 11.10
N ARG A 185 -4.32 -39.66 10.82
CA ARG A 185 -5.30 -38.71 11.38
C ARG A 185 -5.44 -38.82 12.89
N LYS A 186 -5.19 -40.00 13.47
CA LYS A 186 -5.29 -40.28 14.91
C LYS A 186 -4.05 -39.83 15.69
N LEU A 187 -2.94 -39.58 14.98
CA LEU A 187 -1.62 -39.21 15.54
C LEU A 187 -1.27 -37.74 15.35
N ARG A 188 -2.19 -36.92 14.81
CA ARG A 188 -1.91 -35.49 14.68
C ARG A 188 -1.71 -34.93 16.08
N PRO A 189 -0.58 -34.26 16.37
CA PRO A 189 -0.40 -33.63 17.67
C PRO A 189 -1.57 -32.67 17.91
N PRO A 190 -2.05 -32.52 19.16
CA PRO A 190 -3.01 -31.49 19.50
C PRO A 190 -2.50 -30.18 18.92
N ARG A 191 -3.29 -29.57 18.04
CA ARG A 191 -2.96 -28.25 17.50
C ARG A 191 -2.74 -27.35 18.72
N ASP A 192 -1.51 -26.83 18.89
CA ASP A 192 -1.19 -25.83 19.92
C ASP A 192 -2.42 -24.95 20.10
N GLY A 193 -2.96 -24.88 21.32
CA GLY A 193 -4.30 -24.37 21.69
C GLY A 193 -4.61 -22.91 21.33
N ARG A 194 -4.01 -22.34 20.29
CA ARG A 194 -4.57 -21.22 19.55
C ARG A 194 -5.84 -21.72 18.86
N LYS A 195 -6.97 -21.56 19.56
CA LYS A 195 -8.24 -21.20 18.94
C LYS A 195 -7.98 -19.98 18.04
N GLY A 196 -7.53 -20.21 16.80
CA GLY A 196 -8.01 -19.35 15.72
C GLY A 196 -9.53 -19.50 15.71
N PRO A 197 -10.29 -18.42 15.46
CA PRO A 197 -11.74 -18.54 15.36
C PRO A 197 -12.06 -19.70 14.39
N PRO A 198 -13.02 -20.58 14.73
CA PRO A 198 -13.43 -21.65 13.83
C PRO A 198 -13.77 -21.04 12.45
N PRO A 199 -13.55 -21.74 11.33
CA PRO A 199 -13.98 -21.27 10.01
C PRO A 199 -15.50 -21.38 9.87
N GLN A 200 -16.26 -20.72 10.75
CA GLN A 200 -17.72 -20.65 10.70
C GLN A 200 -18.12 -19.26 11.20
N GLU A 201 -17.96 -18.25 10.34
CA GLU A 201 -18.69 -16.96 10.41
C GLU A 201 -18.40 -16.05 9.19
N ARG A 202 -18.09 -16.63 8.01
CA ARG A 202 -17.94 -15.86 6.75
C ARG A 202 -19.10 -16.00 5.77
N PHE A 203 -20.18 -16.71 6.14
CA PHE A 203 -21.28 -17.01 5.22
C PHE A 203 -22.70 -16.69 5.73
N GLU A 204 -22.87 -15.97 6.85
CA GLU A 204 -24.23 -15.63 7.35
C GLU A 204 -24.54 -14.13 7.48
N LYS A 205 -23.75 -13.26 6.85
CA LYS A 205 -24.15 -11.85 6.63
C LYS A 205 -24.17 -11.47 5.16
N GLN A 206 -24.86 -12.28 4.37
CA GLN A 206 -25.47 -11.86 3.10
C GLN A 206 -26.77 -12.66 2.89
N LYS A 207 -27.81 -12.30 3.65
CA LYS A 207 -29.21 -12.37 3.22
C LYS A 207 -29.93 -11.17 3.79
#